data_AF-K9A9V6-F1
#
_entry.id   AF-K9A9V6-F1
#
_cell.length_a   1.000
_cell.length_b   1.000
_cell.length_c   1.000
_cell.angle_alpha   90.00
_cell.angle_beta   90.00
_cell.angle_gamma   90.00
#
_symmetry.space_group_name_H-M   'P 1'
#
loop_
_entity.id
_entity.type
_entity.pdbx_description
1 polymer ?
#
loop_
_entity_poly.entity_id
_entity_poly.type
_entity_poly.pdbx_seq_one_letter_code
_entity_poly.pdbx_strand_id
1 'polypeptide(L)'
;MKWLMWCLTIYGLLIQSVYAIEHQQVKTAEGDDYDVVSISDLKQLRLFLRNPHNQQYYKSFNNIQEHLKQCERLSFAMNAGMFHPGFSPVGLYDVC
;
A
#
# COMPACT_ATOMS: atom_id res chain seq x y z
N MET A 1 39.89 24.57 -8.57
CA MET A 1 38.41 24.71 -8.57
C MET A 1 37.66 23.74 -9.49
N LYS A 2 38.29 23.04 -10.46
CA LYS A 2 37.59 22.06 -11.33
C LYS A 2 37.30 20.70 -10.67
N TRP A 3 38.02 20.31 -9.62
CA TRP A 3 37.79 19.04 -8.88
C TRP A 3 36.61 19.12 -7.89
N LEU A 4 36.31 20.32 -7.39
CA LEU A 4 35.14 20.56 -6.53
C LEU A 4 33.82 20.42 -7.32
N MET A 5 33.85 20.82 -8.60
CA MET A 5 32.70 20.73 -9.51
C MET A 5 32.42 19.30 -9.98
N TRP A 6 33.40 18.40 -9.97
CA TRP A 6 33.20 16.99 -10.30
C TRP A 6 32.62 16.18 -9.12
N CYS A 7 32.87 16.58 -7.88
CA CYS A 7 32.28 15.92 -6.71
C CYS A 7 30.77 16.19 -6.60
N LEU A 8 30.33 17.40 -6.96
CA LEU A 8 28.92 17.80 -6.92
C LEU A 8 28.05 17.08 -7.95
N THR A 9 28.58 16.74 -9.12
CA THR A 9 27.84 16.00 -10.16
C THR A 9 27.73 14.50 -9.85
N ILE A 10 28.70 13.91 -9.15
CA ILE A 10 28.65 12.50 -8.73
C ILE A 10 27.68 12.30 -7.55
N TYR A 11 27.54 13.29 -6.66
CA TYR A 11 26.67 13.18 -5.49
C TYR A 11 25.16 13.17 -5.84
N GLY A 12 24.77 13.77 -6.98
CA GLY A 12 23.38 13.80 -7.43
C GLY A 12 22.84 12.46 -7.96
N LEU A 13 23.72 11.50 -8.31
CA LEU A 13 23.32 10.23 -8.94
C LEU A 13 22.96 9.11 -7.94
N LEU A 14 23.13 9.32 -6.64
CA LEU A 14 23.07 8.26 -5.63
C LEU A 14 21.74 8.19 -4.83
N ILE A 15 20.74 9.00 -5.17
CA ILE A 15 19.44 8.96 -4.50
C ILE A 15 18.41 8.32 -5.42
N GLN A 16 18.61 7.03 -5.72
CA GLN A 16 17.49 6.21 -6.20
C GLN A 16 16.72 5.77 -4.96
N SER A 17 15.64 6.47 -4.63
CA SER A 17 14.76 6.07 -3.55
C SER A 17 14.07 4.77 -3.94
N VAL A 18 14.48 3.66 -3.32
CA VAL A 18 13.74 2.40 -3.37
C VAL A 18 12.51 2.57 -2.49
N TYR A 19 11.39 2.98 -3.09
CA TYR A 19 10.10 2.94 -2.41
C TYR A 19 9.57 1.51 -2.42
N ALA A 20 8.94 1.09 -1.32
CA ALA A 20 8.31 -0.23 -1.23
C ALA A 20 7.05 -0.36 -2.12
N ILE A 21 6.54 0.78 -2.61
CA ILE A 21 5.32 0.90 -3.41
C ILE A 21 5.62 1.74 -4.64
N GLU A 22 5.26 1.23 -5.82
CA GLU A 22 5.29 1.92 -7.10
C GLU A 22 3.87 1.97 -7.67
N HIS A 23 3.46 3.13 -8.19
CA HIS A 23 2.14 3.32 -8.81
C HIS A 23 2.32 3.71 -10.27
N GLN A 24 1.54 3.08 -11.15
CA GLN A 24 1.51 3.37 -12.57
C GLN A 24 0.07 3.34 -13.08
N GLN A 25 -0.26 4.27 -13.95
CA GLN A 25 -1.48 4.21 -14.75
C GLN A 25 -1.20 3.51 -16.08
N VAL A 26 -1.99 2.50 -16.40
CA VAL A 26 -1.87 1.70 -17.62
C VAL A 26 -3.14 1.85 -18.43
N LYS A 27 -3.00 2.20 -19.71
CA LYS A 27 -4.09 2.18 -20.68
C LYS A 27 -3.96 0.95 -21.58
N THR A 28 -5.04 0.21 -21.81
CA THR A 28 -5.04 -0.91 -22.77
C THR A 28 -5.22 -0.40 -24.20
N ALA A 29 -4.97 -1.30 -25.17
CA ALA A 29 -5.23 -1.00 -26.58
C ALA A 29 -6.72 -0.77 -26.86
N GLU A 30 -7.58 -1.41 -26.07
CA GLU A 30 -9.04 -1.27 -26.10
C GLU A 30 -9.55 0.01 -25.43
N GLY A 31 -8.67 0.72 -24.71
CA GLY A 31 -8.96 2.01 -24.07
C GLY A 31 -9.37 1.94 -22.60
N ASP A 32 -9.21 0.79 -21.94
CA ASP A 32 -9.46 0.65 -20.51
C ASP A 32 -8.32 1.27 -19.69
N ASP A 33 -8.67 1.91 -18.58
CA ASP A 33 -7.71 2.55 -17.66
C ASP A 33 -7.58 1.74 -16.37
N TYR A 34 -6.33 1.44 -15.99
CA TYR A 34 -5.99 0.69 -14.77
C TYR A 34 -5.00 1.47 -13.91
N ASP A 35 -5.24 1.50 -12.60
CA ASP A 35 -4.24 1.84 -11.61
C ASP A 35 -3.52 0.57 -11.16
N VAL A 36 -2.23 0.48 -11.45
CA VAL A 36 -1.36 -0.64 -11.05
C VAL A 36 -0.49 -0.18 -9.88
N VAL A 37 -0.56 -0.91 -8.77
CA VAL A 37 0.28 -0.69 -7.60
C VAL A 37 1.16 -1.90 -7.37
N SER A 38 2.46 -1.74 -7.57
CA SER A 38 3.49 -2.76 -7.36
C SER A 38 4.08 -2.62 -5.97
N ILE A 39 4.13 -3.72 -5.22
CA ILE A 39 4.61 -3.74 -3.83
C ILE A 39 5.76 -4.74 -3.74
N SER A 40 6.94 -4.26 -3.34
CA SER A 40 8.17 -5.07 -3.33
C SER A 40 8.37 -5.88 -2.04
N ASP A 41 7.83 -5.43 -0.90
CA ASP A 41 7.83 -6.17 0.37
C ASP A 41 6.40 -6.55 0.79
N LEU A 42 5.99 -7.78 0.42
CA LEU A 42 4.66 -8.29 0.73
C LEU A 42 4.43 -8.54 2.23
N LYS A 43 5.48 -8.58 3.07
CA LYS A 43 5.33 -8.77 4.52
C LYS A 43 4.66 -7.58 5.20
N GLN A 44 4.63 -6.42 4.54
CA GLN A 44 3.95 -5.22 5.03
C GLN A 44 2.45 -5.21 4.69
N LEU A 45 1.98 -6.13 3.84
CA LEU A 45 0.57 -6.28 3.53
C LEU A 45 -0.15 -7.02 4.64
N ARG A 46 -1.30 -6.47 5.04
CA ARG A 46 -2.15 -7.02 6.10
C ARG A 46 -3.60 -7.03 5.64
N LEU A 47 -4.33 -8.05 6.03
CA LEU A 47 -5.79 -8.09 5.88
C LEU A 47 -6.45 -7.37 7.07
N PHE A 48 -7.36 -6.44 6.76
CA PHE A 48 -8.12 -5.70 7.75
C PHE A 48 -9.61 -6.02 7.60
N LEU A 49 -10.14 -6.83 8.52
CA LEU A 49 -11.59 -7.13 8.57
C LEU A 49 -12.23 -6.63 9.87
N ARG A 50 -11.77 -7.15 11.02
CA ARG A 50 -12.27 -6.80 12.35
C ARG A 50 -11.18 -6.17 13.20
N ASN A 51 -11.57 -5.17 13.98
CA ASN A 51 -10.72 -4.63 15.02
C ASN A 51 -10.53 -5.69 16.12
N PRO A 52 -9.28 -6.06 16.46
CA PRO A 52 -9.01 -7.12 17.43
C PRO A 52 -9.48 -6.76 18.85
N HIS A 53 -9.59 -5.47 19.19
CA HIS A 53 -9.95 -5.00 20.53
C HIS A 53 -11.46 -5.07 20.82
N ASN A 54 -12.30 -4.80 19.83
CA ASN A 54 -13.76 -4.70 20.01
C ASN A 54 -14.58 -5.60 19.07
N GLN A 55 -13.90 -6.36 18.20
CA GLN A 55 -14.48 -7.29 17.22
C GLN A 55 -15.39 -6.65 16.16
N GLN A 56 -15.45 -5.32 16.09
CA GLN A 56 -16.23 -4.60 15.08
C GLN A 56 -15.51 -4.59 13.73
N TYR A 57 -16.29 -4.66 12.64
CA TYR A 57 -15.75 -4.52 11.29
C TYR A 57 -15.27 -3.09 11.02
N TYR A 58 -14.12 -2.94 10.34
CA TYR A 58 -13.58 -1.63 9.99
C TYR A 58 -14.45 -0.87 8.99
N LYS A 59 -15.00 -1.54 7.96
CA LYS A 59 -15.92 -1.00 6.93
C LYS A 59 -15.40 0.15 6.04
N SER A 60 -14.37 0.89 6.45
CA SER A 60 -13.76 1.98 5.68
C SER A 60 -12.25 2.05 5.91
N PHE A 61 -11.52 2.65 4.96
CA PHE A 61 -10.08 2.86 5.09
C PHE A 61 -9.71 3.89 6.17
N ASN A 62 -10.55 4.89 6.42
CA ASN A 62 -10.34 5.86 7.50
C ASN A 62 -10.33 5.17 8.87
N ASN A 63 -11.26 4.24 9.10
CA ASN A 63 -11.32 3.47 10.35
C ASN A 63 -10.06 2.60 10.54
N ILE A 64 -9.43 2.13 9.46
CA ILE A 64 -8.14 1.42 9.56
C ILE A 64 -7.05 2.38 10.02
N GLN A 65 -6.96 3.57 9.40
CA GLN A 65 -5.93 4.56 9.71
C GLN A 65 -5.94 5.01 11.18
N GLU A 66 -7.13 5.16 11.78
CA GLU A 66 -7.30 5.50 13.20
C GLU A 66 -6.79 4.42 14.17
N HIS A 67 -6.65 3.18 13.71
CA HIS A 67 -6.26 2.02 14.52
C HIS A 67 -4.83 1.53 14.23
N LEU A 68 -4.08 2.24 13.39
CA LEU A 68 -2.67 1.94 13.15
C LEU A 68 -1.83 2.27 14.38
N LYS A 69 -0.75 1.51 14.59
CA LYS A 69 0.19 1.78 15.69
C LYS A 69 0.88 3.13 15.49
N GLN A 70 1.42 3.67 16.57
CA GLN A 70 2.29 4.84 16.48
C GLN A 70 3.42 4.57 15.47
N CYS A 71 3.62 5.50 14.53
CA CYS A 71 4.56 5.41 13.40
C CYS A 71 4.18 4.46 12.24
N GLU A 72 3.05 3.76 12.29
CA GLU A 72 2.48 3.10 11.11
C GLU A 72 1.66 4.09 10.28
N ARG A 73 1.68 3.94 8.94
CA ARG A 73 0.89 4.74 8.00
C ARG A 73 0.22 3.84 6.98
N LEU A 74 -1.03 4.15 6.63
CA LEU A 74 -1.71 3.54 5.49
C LEU A 74 -1.18 4.19 4.21
N SER A 75 -0.31 3.49 3.48
CA SER A 75 0.26 3.98 2.21
C SER A 75 -0.53 3.50 0.99
N PHE A 76 -1.22 2.36 1.11
CA PHE A 76 -2.04 1.77 0.07
C PHE A 76 -3.14 0.90 0.70
N ALA A 77 -4.33 0.88 0.10
CA ALA A 77 -5.42 -0.01 0.44
C ALA A 77 -6.35 -0.23 -0.76
N MET A 78 -6.89 -1.44 -0.87
CA MET A 78 -7.97 -1.77 -1.80
C MET A 78 -8.94 -2.74 -1.12
N ASN A 79 -10.14 -2.90 -1.68
CA ASN A 79 -11.02 -3.98 -1.24
C ASN A 79 -10.39 -5.35 -1.54
N ALA A 80 -10.66 -6.33 -0.68
CA ALA A 80 -10.21 -7.70 -0.85
C ALA A 80 -11.38 -8.59 -1.31
N GLY A 81 -11.62 -9.70 -0.62
CA GLY A 81 -12.66 -10.68 -0.96
C GLY A 81 -14.10 -10.21 -0.76
N MET A 82 -15.02 -11.07 -1.21
CA MET A 82 -16.47 -10.86 -1.09
C MET A 82 -16.97 -10.98 0.35
N PHE A 83 -18.04 -10.26 0.67
CA PHE A 83 -18.71 -10.30 1.96
C PHE A 83 -20.25 -10.36 1.80
N HIS A 84 -20.93 -10.95 2.77
CA HIS A 84 -22.40 -10.87 2.90
C HIS A 84 -22.83 -9.49 3.41
N PRO A 85 -24.10 -9.07 3.29
CA PRO A 85 -24.56 -7.75 3.77
C PRO A 85 -24.21 -7.40 5.24
N GLY A 86 -23.97 -8.41 6.09
CA GLY A 86 -23.47 -8.25 7.47
C GLY A 86 -21.94 -8.16 7.63
N PHE A 87 -21.19 -7.99 6.53
CA PHE A 87 -19.72 -7.94 6.44
C PHE A 87 -18.97 -9.23 6.81
N SER A 88 -19.67 -10.36 6.96
CA SER A 88 -18.99 -11.66 7.08
C SER A 88 -18.36 -12.08 5.74
N PRO A 89 -17.13 -12.61 5.73
CA PRO A 89 -16.45 -13.02 4.51
C PRO A 89 -17.09 -14.28 3.91
N VAL A 90 -17.08 -14.38 2.58
CA VAL A 90 -17.62 -15.54 1.82
C VAL A 90 -16.57 -16.65 1.64
N GLY A 91 -15.30 -16.39 1.97
CA GLY A 91 -14.19 -17.33 1.81
C GLY A 91 -13.24 -17.34 3.00
N LEU A 92 -12.11 -18.05 2.86
CA LEU A 92 -11.09 -18.11 3.89
C LEU A 92 -10.57 -16.71 4.20
N TYR A 93 -10.73 -16.30 5.46
CA TYR A 93 -10.08 -15.16 6.04
C TYR A 93 -9.04 -15.68 7.02
N ASP A 94 -7.78 -15.69 6.60
CA ASP A 94 -6.66 -16.14 7.42
C ASP A 94 -5.73 -14.95 7.68
N VAL A 95 -5.38 -14.77 8.95
CA VAL A 95 -4.48 -13.72 9.41
C VAL A 95 -3.38 -14.46 10.17
N CYS A 96 -2.32 -14.84 9.45
CA CYS A 96 -1.11 -15.43 10.03
C CYS A 96 -0.32 -14.38 10.82
#